data_AF-A0A4U7BDN8-F1
#
_entry.id   AF-A0A4U7BDN8-F1
#
_cell.length_a   1.000
_cell.length_b   1.000
_cell.length_c   1.000
_cell.angle_alpha   90.00
_cell.angle_beta   90.00
_cell.angle_gamma   90.00
#
_symmetry.space_group_name_H-M   'P 1'
#
loop_
_entity.id
_entity.type
_entity.pdbx_description
1 polymer ?
#
loop_
_entity_poly.entity_id
_entity_poly.type
_entity_poly.pdbx_seq_one_letter_code
_entity_poly.pdbx_strand_id
1 'polypeptide(L)' 'MKYIELKDKTKEELNTMLKEQKLLLFTEKQRLRTMQLTNPKLVGQIRKDIARISTAINALKG' A
#
# COMPACT_ATOMS: atom_id res chain seq x y z
N MET A 1 -4.06 -0.41 -6.74
CA MET A 1 -5.06 0.64 -6.46
C MET A 1 -5.10 1.68 -7.56
N LYS A 2 -6.30 2.12 -7.98
CA LYS A 2 -6.46 3.31 -8.84
C LYS A 2 -6.57 4.55 -7.94
N TYR A 3 -5.93 5.64 -8.36
CA TYR A 3 -5.86 6.90 -7.61
C TYR A 3 -7.24 7.54 -7.36
N ILE A 4 -8.22 7.23 -8.20
CA ILE A 4 -9.59 7.75 -8.14
C ILE A 4 -10.28 7.32 -6.85
N GLU A 5 -10.10 6.07 -6.41
CA GLU A 5 -10.68 5.53 -5.16
C GLU A 5 -10.01 6.09 -3.88
N LEU A 6 -8.85 6.73 -4.02
CA LEU A 6 -8.08 7.31 -2.90
C LEU A 6 -8.34 8.81 -2.73
N LYS A 7 -8.88 9.47 -3.76
CA LYS A 7 -9.12 10.92 -3.76
C LYS A 7 -10.41 11.30 -3.01
N ASP A 8 -11.39 10.39 -2.99
CA ASP A 8 -12.67 10.58 -2.30
C ASP A 8 -12.64 10.14 -0.81
N LYS A 9 -11.52 9.55 -0.37
CA LYS A 9 -11.36 9.05 1.00
C LYS A 9 -10.79 10.10 1.93
N THR A 10 -11.24 10.07 3.18
CA THR A 10 -10.72 10.97 4.22
C THR A 10 -9.29 10.61 4.60
N LYS A 11 -8.56 11.61 5.14
CA LYS A 11 -7.19 11.45 5.62
C LYS A 11 -7.03 10.32 6.65
N GLU A 12 -8.07 10.03 7.41
CA GLU A 12 -8.10 8.94 8.38
C GLU A 12 -8.15 7.58 7.67
N GLU A 13 -9.07 7.39 6.71
CA GLU A 13 -9.16 6.17 5.92
C GLU A 13 -7.89 5.88 5.12
N LEU A 14 -7.27 6.92 4.55
CA LEU A 14 -5.99 6.79 3.84
C LEU A 14 -4.86 6.33 4.78
N ASN A 15 -4.83 6.80 6.02
CA ASN A 15 -3.85 6.34 7.02
C ASN A 15 -4.11 4.90 7.45
N THR A 16 -5.37 4.49 7.57
CA THR A 16 -5.75 3.11 7.90
C THR A 16 -5.32 2.15 6.78
N MET A 17 -5.62 2.50 5.53
CA MET A 17 -5.18 1.72 4.36
C MET A 17 -3.65 1.66 4.24
N LEU A 18 -2.94 2.74 4.59
CA LEU A 18 -1.48 2.77 4.58
C LEU A 18 -0.90 1.79 5.61
N LYS A 19 -1.50 1.70 6.82
CA LYS A 19 -1.10 0.74 7.84
C LYS A 19 -1.34 -0.70 7.37
N GLU A 20 -2.51 -0.99 6.82
CA GLU A 20 -2.85 -2.32 6.29
C GLU A 20 -1.88 -2.75 5.19
N GLN A 21 -1.57 -1.88 4.22
CA GLN A 21 -0.63 -2.21 3.14
C GLN A 21 0.81 -2.42 3.64
N LYS A 22 1.25 -1.69 4.66
CA LYS A 22 2.56 -1.93 5.30
C LYS A 22 2.61 -3.28 6.01
N LEU A 23 1.52 -3.68 6.66
CA LEU A 23 1.41 -4.97 7.32
C LEU A 23 1.43 -6.09 6.28
N LEU A 24 0.70 -5.92 5.18
CA LEU A 24 0.70 -6.84 4.04
C LEU A 24 2.09 -6.96 3.40
N LEU A 25 2.81 -5.84 3.24
CA LEU A 25 4.20 -5.84 2.78
C LEU A 25 5.13 -6.61 3.73
N PHE A 26 4.92 -6.50 5.04
CA PHE A 26 5.71 -7.21 6.03
C PHE A 26 5.49 -8.72 5.95
N THR A 27 4.22 -9.16 5.87
CA THR A 27 3.86 -10.57 5.75
C THR A 27 4.39 -11.18 4.45
N GLU A 28 4.24 -10.47 3.32
CA GLU A 28 4.76 -10.93 2.03
C GLU A 28 6.29 -10.92 1.98
N LYS A 29 6.97 -10.00 2.68
CA LYS A 29 8.43 -10.07 2.85
C LYS A 29 8.86 -11.28 3.67
N GLN A 30 8.11 -11.65 4.71
CA GLN A 30 8.39 -12.89 5.44
C GLN A 30 8.21 -14.11 4.53
N ARG A 31 7.12 -14.18 3.76
CA ARG A 31 6.88 -15.25 2.78
C ARG A 31 7.94 -15.32 1.68
N LEU A 32 8.47 -14.17 1.26
CA LEU A 32 9.59 -14.11 0.32
C LEU A 32 10.85 -14.74 0.92
N ARG A 33 11.13 -14.47 2.20
CA ARG A 33 12.28 -15.04 2.91
C ARG A 33 12.15 -16.55 3.14
N THR A 34 10.93 -17.07 3.31
CA THR A 34 10.68 -18.52 3.41
C THR A 34 10.64 -19.22 2.05
N MET A 35 10.90 -18.50 0.94
CA MET A 35 10.77 -18.99 -0.44
C MET A 35 9.38 -19.54 -0.80
N GLN A 36 8.35 -19.28 0.03
CA GLN A 36 6.97 -19.72 -0.18
C GLN A 36 6.18 -18.74 -1.07
N LEU A 37 6.86 -17.79 -1.68
CA LEU A 37 6.21 -16.71 -2.41
C LEU A 37 5.85 -17.15 -3.83
N THR A 38 4.56 -17.31 -4.07
CA THR A 38 4.01 -17.68 -5.38
C THR A 38 4.15 -16.58 -6.43
N ASN A 39 4.27 -15.30 -6.03
CA ASN A 39 4.41 -14.21 -6.97
C ASN A 39 5.22 -13.00 -6.41
N PRO A 40 6.51 -12.87 -6.77
CA PRO A 40 7.36 -11.73 -6.38
C PRO A 40 6.85 -10.36 -6.84
N LYS A 41 6.03 -10.30 -7.89
CA LYS A 41 5.51 -9.04 -8.43
C LYS A 41 4.56 -8.33 -7.46
N LEU A 42 3.92 -9.08 -6.55
CA LEU A 42 3.00 -8.54 -5.53
C LEU A 42 3.71 -7.57 -4.59
N VAL A 43 4.94 -7.84 -4.19
CA VAL A 43 5.76 -6.95 -3.35
C VAL A 43 5.99 -5.60 -4.04
N GLY A 44 6.27 -5.61 -5.34
CA GLY A 44 6.41 -4.40 -6.16
C GLY A 44 5.10 -3.63 -6.32
N GLN A 45 3.99 -4.35 -6.49
CA GLN A 45 2.64 -3.77 -6.57
C GLN A 45 2.26 -3.05 -5.27
N ILE A 46 2.48 -3.71 -4.12
CA ILE A 46 2.19 -3.16 -2.79
C ILE A 46 3.03 -1.91 -2.53
N ARG A 47 4.32 -1.90 -2.89
CA ARG A 47 5.16 -0.69 -2.79
C ARG A 47 4.63 0.48 -3.61
N LYS A 48 4.17 0.21 -4.85
CA LYS A 48 3.56 1.24 -5.71
C LYS A 48 2.25 1.75 -5.14
N ASP A 49 1.43 0.88 -4.54
CA ASP A 49 0.20 1.30 -3.91
C ASP A 49 0.45 2.16 -2.66
N ILE A 50 1.42 1.81 -1.81
CA ILE A 50 1.83 2.65 -0.66
C ILE A 50 2.25 4.06 -1.13
N ALA A 51 3.03 4.13 -2.21
CA ALA A 51 3.45 5.41 -2.77
C ALA A 51 2.24 6.25 -3.22
N ARG A 52 1.27 5.64 -3.93
CA ARG A 52 0.04 6.33 -4.36
C ARG A 52 -0.80 6.83 -3.18
N ILE A 53 -0.96 6.03 -2.13
CA ILE A 53 -1.66 6.45 -0.91
C ILE A 53 -0.96 7.64 -0.27
N SER A 54 0.37 7.60 -0.14
CA SER A 54 1.14 8.71 0.43
C SER A 54 1.01 9.98 -0.41
N THR A 55 0.97 9.86 -1.75
CA THR A 55 0.72 10.99 -2.65
C THR A 55 -0.68 11.56 -2.46
N ALA A 56 -1.70 10.73 -2.30
CA ALA A 56 -3.07 11.18 -2.03
C ALA A 56 -3.17 11.91 -0.67
N ILE A 57 -2.53 11.40 0.38
CA ILE A 57 -2.47 12.06 1.69
C ILE A 57 -1.81 13.44 1.59
N ASN A 58 -0.72 13.54 0.82
CA ASN A 58 -0.05 14.83 0.61
C ASN A 58 -0.91 15.80 -0.22
N ALA A 59 -1.63 15.30 -1.23
CA ALA A 59 -2.55 16.10 -2.04
C ALA A 59 -3.77 16.62 -1.26
N LEU A 60 -4.19 15.93 -0.19
CA LEU A 60 -5.22 16.39 0.75
C LEU A 60 -4.69 17.41 1.78
N LYS A 61 -3.37 17.55 1.90
CA LYS A 61 -2.71 18.45 2.85
C LYS A 61 -2.40 19.83 2.26
N GLY A 62 -2.41 19.95 0.93
CA GLY A 62 -2.16 21.19 0.18
C GLY A 62 -3.40 21.65 -0.54
#